data_AF-A0A1J0ERB3-F1
#
_entry.id   AF-A0A1J0ERB3-F1
#
_cell.length_a   1.000
_cell.length_b   1.000
_cell.length_c   1.000
_cell.angle_alpha   90.00
_cell.angle_beta   90.00
_cell.angle_gamma   90.00
#
_symmetry.space_group_name_H-M   'P 1'
#
loop_
_entity.id
_entity.type
_entity.pdbx_description
1 polymer ?
#
loop_
_entity_poly.entity_id
_entity_poly.type
_entity_poly.pdbx_seq_one_letter_code
_entity_poly.pdbx_strand_id
1 'polypeptide(L)'
;MDYLELCRRFYIWIIDALPDLANCSIATQQRFINLIDVLYDQDKRLILLGERPLREHLGGDAIDLARTRSRLGQLVDVGPAL
;
A
#
# COMPACT_ATOMS: atom_id res chain seq x y z
N MET A 1 13.55 -9.29 3.56
CA MET A 1 13.36 -8.06 4.35
C MET A 1 12.27 -8.34 5.36
N ASP A 2 12.50 -8.01 6.62
CA ASP A 2 11.54 -8.22 7.71
C ASP A 2 10.82 -6.89 8.01
N TYR A 3 9.56 -6.80 7.60
CA TYR A 3 8.76 -5.59 7.82
C TYR A 3 8.38 -5.40 9.29
N LEU A 4 8.29 -6.47 10.09
CA LEU A 4 7.95 -6.37 11.51
C LEU A 4 9.08 -5.67 12.27
N GLU A 5 10.33 -6.05 11.99
CA GLU A 5 11.49 -5.42 12.62
C GLU A 5 11.61 -3.94 12.22
N LEU A 6 11.34 -3.60 10.95
CA LEU A 6 11.31 -2.21 10.50
C LEU A 6 10.19 -1.42 11.17
N CYS A 7 9.01 -2.02 11.36
CA CYS A 7 7.86 -1.39 12.03
C CYS A 7 8.16 -1.06 13.50
N ARG A 8 9.00 -1.84 14.18
CA ARG A 8 9.45 -1.51 15.55
C ARG A 8 10.31 -0.26 15.59
N ARG A 9 11.05 0.01 14.51
CA ARG A 9 12.02 1.11 14.42
C ARG A 9 11.43 2.39 13.83
N PHE A 10 10.48 2.27 12.91
CA PHE A 10 9.90 3.39 12.17
C PHE A 10 8.39 3.41 12.32
N TYR A 11 7.88 4.54 12.81
CA TYR A 11 6.44 4.77 13.00
C TYR A 11 5.75 5.31 11.74
N ILE A 12 6.47 6.11 10.94
CA ILE A 12 5.95 6.74 9.71
C ILE A 12 6.63 6.09 8.52
N TRP A 13 5.82 5.69 7.55
CA TRP A 13 6.24 5.06 6.31
C TRP A 13 5.76 5.86 5.12
N ILE A 14 6.67 6.11 4.19
CA ILE A 14 6.37 6.81 2.94
C ILE A 14 6.73 5.86 1.81
N ILE A 15 5.76 5.56 0.95
CA ILE A 15 5.99 4.86 -0.31
C ILE A 15 5.85 5.88 -1.41
N ASP A 16 6.99 6.23 -2.00
CA ASP A 16 7.06 7.11 -3.15
C ASP A 16 6.92 6.32 -4.45
N ALA A 17 6.39 6.98 -5.48
CA ALA A 17 6.18 6.44 -6.82
C ALA A 17 5.47 5.07 -6.82
N LEU A 18 4.28 5.01 -6.19
CA LEU A 18 3.48 3.79 -6.18
C LEU A 18 3.22 3.32 -7.62
N PRO A 19 3.64 2.11 -8.03
CA PRO A 19 3.39 1.63 -9.38
C PRO A 19 1.92 1.22 -9.57
N ASP A 20 1.55 0.95 -10.82
CA ASP A 20 0.31 0.22 -11.10
C ASP A 20 0.51 -1.26 -10.77
N LEU A 21 -0.20 -1.77 -9.76
CA LEU A 21 -0.06 -3.16 -9.33
C LEU A 21 -0.52 -4.14 -10.41
N ALA A 22 -1.43 -3.76 -11.31
CA ALA A 22 -1.87 -4.61 -12.41
C ALA A 22 -0.73 -4.94 -13.39
N ASN A 23 0.22 -4.01 -13.53
CA ASN A 23 1.40 -4.16 -14.40
C ASN A 23 2.59 -4.81 -13.69
N CYS A 24 2.45 -5.12 -12.40
CA CYS A 24 3.50 -5.74 -11.59
C CYS A 24 3.38 -7.27 -11.60
N SER A 25 4.51 -7.96 -11.42
CA SER A 25 4.51 -9.41 -11.20
C SER A 25 3.75 -9.77 -9.92
N ILE A 26 3.20 -10.99 -9.87
CA ILE A 26 2.50 -11.52 -8.68
C ILE A 26 3.38 -11.44 -7.43
N ALA A 27 4.69 -11.70 -7.55
CA ALA A 27 5.62 -11.58 -6.43
C ALA A 27 5.75 -10.14 -5.90
N THR A 28 5.67 -9.13 -6.78
CA THR A 28 5.66 -7.72 -6.37
C THR A 28 4.33 -7.35 -5.73
N GLN A 29 3.20 -7.78 -6.30
CA GLN A 29 1.88 -7.59 -5.70
C GLN A 29 1.84 -8.18 -4.28
N GLN A 30 2.31 -9.42 -4.10
CA GLN A 30 2.33 -10.07 -2.78
C GLN A 30 3.23 -9.33 -1.77
N ARG A 31 4.38 -8.81 -2.21
CA ARG A 31 5.25 -8.02 -1.32
C ARG A 31 4.59 -6.72 -0.87
N PHE A 32 3.84 -6.07 -1.75
CA PHE A 32 3.06 -4.88 -1.41
C PHE A 32 1.93 -5.22 -0.43
N ILE A 33 1.14 -6.26 -0.72
CA ILE A 33 0.08 -6.76 0.16
C ILE A 33 0.64 -7.05 1.56
N ASN A 34 1.72 -7.83 1.65
CA ASN A 34 2.34 -8.18 2.93
C ASN A 34 2.84 -6.95 3.69
N LEU A 35 3.37 -5.93 2.99
CA LEU A 35 3.80 -4.68 3.61
C LEU A 35 2.60 -3.93 4.20
N ILE A 36 1.54 -3.73 3.43
CA ILE A 36 0.32 -3.03 3.89
C ILE A 36 -0.30 -3.74 5.09
N ASP A 37 -0.36 -5.06 5.05
CA ASP A 37 -0.91 -5.87 6.13
C ASP A 37 -0.13 -5.66 7.43
N VAL A 38 1.21 -5.72 7.37
CA VAL A 38 2.05 -5.49 8.55
C VAL A 38 1.91 -4.05 9.07
N LEU A 39 1.88 -3.05 8.19
CA LEU A 39 1.74 -1.65 8.61
C LEU A 39 0.39 -1.38 9.27
N TYR A 40 -0.67 -1.96 8.72
CA TYR A 40 -2.03 -1.85 9.26
C TYR A 40 -2.14 -2.54 10.62
N ASP A 41 -1.66 -3.78 10.73
CA ASP A 41 -1.74 -4.57 11.97
C ASP A 41 -0.87 -3.99 13.10
N GLN A 42 0.15 -3.20 12.76
CA GLN A 42 1.04 -2.53 13.71
C GLN A 42 0.68 -1.05 13.95
N ASP A 43 -0.48 -0.59 13.46
CA ASP A 43 -0.99 0.78 13.59
C ASP A 43 0.05 1.85 13.19
N LYS A 44 0.66 1.66 12.02
CA LYS A 44 1.69 2.58 11.49
C LYS A 44 1.06 3.64 10.61
N ARG A 45 1.63 4.85 10.67
CA ARG A 45 1.24 5.93 9.75
C ARG A 45 1.85 5.67 8.38
N LEU A 46 1.00 5.50 7.38
CA LEU A 46 1.39 5.31 5.98
C LEU A 46 1.02 6.53 5.15
N ILE A 47 1.96 6.98 4.32
CA ILE A 47 1.77 7.98 3.27
C ILE A 47 2.12 7.32 1.94
N LEU A 48 1.18 7.37 1.00
CA LEU A 48 1.36 6.87 -0.36
C LEU A 48 1.41 8.06 -1.31
N LEU A 49 2.45 8.11 -2.14
CA LEU A 49 2.59 9.12 -3.19
C LEU A 49 2.48 8.43 -4.55
N GLY A 50 1.58 8.93 -5.38
CA GLY A 50 1.31 8.41 -6.71
C GLY A 50 0.86 9.51 -7.64
N GLU A 51 1.04 9.29 -8.94
CA GLU A 51 0.62 10.24 -9.98
C GLU A 51 -0.90 10.20 -10.24
N ARG A 52 -1.57 9.12 -9.81
CA ARG A 52 -3.00 8.89 -10.00
C ARG A 52 -3.68 8.58 -8.66
N PRO A 53 -5.01 8.69 -8.58
CA PRO A 53 -5.77 8.29 -7.40
C PRO A 53 -5.45 6.85 -6.98
N LEU A 54 -5.40 6.58 -5.67
CA LEU A 54 -4.98 5.29 -5.13
C LEU A 54 -5.71 4.10 -5.76
N ARG A 55 -7.03 4.23 -5.99
CA ARG A 55 -7.86 3.19 -6.62
C ARG A 55 -7.34 2.73 -7.99
N GLU A 56 -6.70 3.61 -8.75
CA GLU A 56 -6.16 3.33 -10.09
C GLU A 56 -4.82 2.60 -10.03
N HIS A 57 -4.10 2.69 -8.91
CA HIS A 57 -2.87 1.93 -8.67
C HIS A 57 -3.14 0.51 -8.14
N LEU A 58 -4.32 0.29 -7.55
CA LEU A 58 -4.68 -0.98 -6.91
C LEU A 58 -5.36 -1.98 -7.88
N GLY A 59 -5.09 -1.89 -9.18
CA GLY A 59 -5.50 -2.91 -10.15
C GLY A 59 -4.79 -4.26 -9.96
N GLY A 60 -5.31 -5.33 -10.57
CA GLY A 60 -4.70 -6.67 -10.53
C GLY A 60 -5.59 -7.75 -9.91
N ASP A 61 -5.17 -9.00 -10.11
CA ASP A 61 -5.96 -10.22 -9.85
C ASP A 61 -5.50 -11.01 -8.62
N ALA A 62 -4.57 -10.48 -7.82
CA ALA A 62 -4.15 -11.15 -6.59
C ALA A 62 -5.35 -11.32 -5.63
N ILE A 63 -5.55 -12.54 -5.14
CA ILE A 63 -6.71 -12.96 -4.33
C ILE A 63 -6.90 -12.04 -3.11
N ASP A 64 -5.82 -11.63 -2.46
CA ASP A 64 -5.86 -10.80 -1.25
C ASP A 64 -5.86 -9.28 -1.53
N LEU A 65 -5.85 -8.87 -2.80
CA LEU A 65 -5.82 -7.46 -3.15
C LEU A 65 -7.11 -6.75 -2.76
N ALA A 66 -8.25 -7.45 -2.74
CA ALA A 66 -9.52 -6.90 -2.24
C ALA A 66 -9.43 -6.49 -0.75
N ARG A 67 -8.78 -7.31 0.08
CA ARG A 67 -8.53 -6.98 1.50
C ARG A 67 -7.60 -5.79 1.64
N THR A 68 -6.53 -5.77 0.85
CA THR A 68 -5.57 -4.65 0.81
C THR A 68 -6.26 -3.34 0.42
N ARG A 69 -7.13 -3.35 -0.60
CA ARG A 69 -7.95 -2.20 -1.01
C ARG A 69 -8.82 -1.69 0.15
N SER A 70 -9.44 -2.59 0.92
CA SER A 70 -10.27 -2.19 2.07
C SER A 70 -9.47 -1.49 3.17
N ARG A 71 -8.27 -1.98 3.50
CA ARG A 71 -7.37 -1.33 4.47
C ARG A 71 -6.92 0.05 3.97
N LEU A 72 -6.48 0.12 2.72
CA LEU A 72 -6.03 1.37 2.10
C LEU A 72 -7.16 2.39 1.90
N GLY A 73 -8.41 1.94 1.75
CA GLY A 73 -9.58 2.82 1.67
C GLY A 73 -9.88 3.58 2.96
N GLN A 74 -9.21 3.28 4.07
CA GLN A 74 -9.28 4.05 5.31
C GLN A 74 -8.32 5.25 5.33
N LEU A 75 -7.40 5.34 4.36
CA LEU A 75 -6.53 6.49 4.20
C LEU A 75 -7.35 7.69 3.69
N VAL A 76 -6.91 8.88 4.10
CA VAL A 76 -7.44 10.13 3.56
C VAL A 76 -6.73 10.43 2.25
N ASP A 77 -7.50 10.55 1.17
CA ASP A 77 -6.96 11.00 -0.12
C ASP A 77 -6.72 12.51 -0.06
N VAL A 78 -5.49 12.93 -0.39
CA VAL A 78 -5.06 14.33 -0.35
C VAL A 78 -4.44 14.65 -1.70
N GLY A 79 -5.25 15.23 -2.58
CA GLY A 79 -4.85 15.66 -3.91
C GLY A 79 -5.80 16.76 -4.40
N PRO A 80 -5.49 17.42 -5.54
CA PRO A 80 -6.42 18.39 -6.11
C PRO A 80 -7.76 17.70 -6.38
N ALA A 81 -8.84 18.27 -5.83
CA ALA A 81 -10.18 17.85 -6.19
C ALA A 81 -10.36 18.10 -7.69
N LEU A 82 -10.52 17.03 -8.47
CA LEU A 82 -10.97 17.12 -9.86
C LEU A 82 -12.42 17.62 -9.92
#